data_AF-A0A367JNQ2-F1
#
_entry.id   AF-A0A367JNQ2-F1
#
_cell.length_a   1.000
_cell.length_b   1.000
_cell.length_c   1.000
_cell.angle_alpha   90.00
_cell.angle_beta   90.00
_cell.angle_gamma   90.00
#
_symmetry.space_group_name_H-M   'P 1'
#
loop_
_entity.id
_entity.type
_entity.pdbx_description
1 polymer ?
#
loop_
_entity_poly.entity_id
_entity_poly.type
_entity_poly.pdbx_seq_one_letter_code
_entity_poly.pdbx_strand_id
1 'polypeptide(L)'
;MPAFPILSVSRKPVLLVIFVSAFFFLYQIANHPKVSKQLQPVAYYTDYDEKACLPQKQFINNPPAKKAKAAMVILVRNKEQADIAQTIVNFEDRFNKNFKYPYVFLNEEPFTDEFKEAVKKAAPNADMRFGLVPENHWSYPVWVNKTLAAEKRAEMGRKGVYYGDLESYHHMCRYQSGFFFDHPLLDEFDWYWRVEPGVKYYCDITYDPFLFMEKYKMKYGFVVTLTELPETIPTLWQHVLEYAKTRRIDTSEKSHLLFPYFVNKDTGDFNLCHFWSNFEIASLDLWRSPQYRDFFNYLDKTGNFFYERWGDAPVHSLAAGLFLETSEVHYFEDFGYQHDLYRHCPSPSKDIGCRCECPTGTSDESIDHDQHYDTCLPKWIQHEKEAKKKKSWDVWS
;
A
#
# COMPACT_ATOMS: atom_id res chain seq x y z
N MET A 1 31.58 22.14 -85.09
CA MET A 1 31.00 22.56 -83.79
C MET A 1 31.83 21.91 -82.70
N PRO A 2 32.51 22.66 -81.81
CA PRO A 2 33.26 22.05 -80.72
C PRO A 2 32.31 21.75 -79.55
N ALA A 3 32.44 20.55 -78.98
CA ALA A 3 31.72 20.12 -77.78
C ALA A 3 32.42 20.67 -76.52
N PHE A 4 31.66 21.30 -75.63
CA PHE A 4 32.12 21.72 -74.31
C PHE A 4 32.23 20.52 -73.35
N PRO A 5 33.28 20.41 -72.52
CA PRO A 5 33.36 19.37 -71.50
C PRO A 5 32.53 19.77 -70.27
N ILE A 6 31.62 18.89 -69.87
CA ILE A 6 30.88 19.01 -68.60
C ILE A 6 31.83 18.61 -67.47
N LEU A 7 32.26 19.59 -66.68
CA LEU A 7 33.02 19.37 -65.44
C LEU A 7 32.12 18.65 -64.42
N SER A 8 32.52 17.45 -63.99
CA SER A 8 31.84 16.74 -62.91
C SER A 8 32.18 17.39 -61.57
N VAL A 9 31.21 18.04 -60.95
CA VAL A 9 31.35 18.61 -59.61
C VAL A 9 31.41 17.46 -58.61
N SER A 10 32.54 17.32 -57.91
CA SER A 10 32.73 16.32 -56.85
C SER A 10 31.65 16.48 -55.77
N ARG A 11 30.86 15.43 -55.52
CA ARG A 11 29.78 15.40 -54.51
C ARG A 11 30.27 15.33 -53.06
N LYS A 12 31.58 15.13 -52.85
CA LYS A 12 32.21 14.96 -51.53
C LYS A 12 32.00 16.15 -50.57
N PRO A 13 32.10 17.42 -50.99
CA PRO A 13 31.90 18.57 -50.10
C PRO A 13 30.44 18.68 -49.63
N VAL A 14 29.49 18.38 -50.52
CA VAL A 14 28.05 18.41 -50.21
C VAL A 14 27.69 17.33 -49.19
N LEU A 15 28.23 16.12 -49.35
CA LEU A 15 28.05 15.03 -48.39
C LEU A 15 28.65 15.35 -47.02
N LEU A 16 29.81 16.02 -46.99
CA LEU A 16 30.43 16.46 -45.74
C LEU A 16 29.54 17.49 -45.00
N VAL A 17 29.01 18.47 -45.72
CA VAL A 17 28.12 19.49 -45.15
C VAL A 17 26.83 18.87 -44.60
N ILE A 18 26.24 17.91 -45.33
CA ILE A 18 25.05 17.18 -44.86
C ILE A 18 25.37 16.39 -43.59
N PHE A 19 26.50 15.68 -43.55
CA PHE A 19 26.91 14.90 -42.39
C PHE A 19 27.15 15.78 -41.16
N VAL A 20 27.88 16.88 -41.31
CA VAL A 20 28.15 17.82 -40.21
C VAL A 20 26.85 18.48 -39.72
N SER A 21 25.94 18.83 -40.62
CA SER A 21 24.66 19.43 -40.26
C SER A 21 23.74 18.43 -39.54
N ALA A 22 23.69 17.19 -40.02
CA ALA A 22 22.94 16.11 -39.36
C ALA A 22 23.52 15.79 -37.98
N PHE A 23 24.85 15.76 -37.86
CA PHE A 23 25.52 15.56 -36.57
C PHE A 23 25.21 16.69 -35.59
N PHE A 24 25.30 17.95 -36.01
CA PHE A 24 24.95 19.10 -35.17
C PHE A 24 23.49 19.10 -34.76
N PHE A 25 22.58 18.75 -35.66
CA PHE A 25 21.16 18.63 -35.38
C PHE A 25 20.86 17.52 -34.37
N LEU A 26 21.45 16.33 -34.56
CA LEU A 26 21.32 15.22 -33.61
C LEU A 26 21.97 15.54 -32.26
N TYR A 27 23.10 16.23 -32.24
CA TYR A 27 23.77 16.69 -31.02
C TYR A 27 22.92 17.72 -30.27
N GLN A 28 22.29 18.67 -30.98
CA GLN A 28 21.34 19.63 -30.41
C GLN A 28 20.09 18.94 -29.84
N ILE A 29 19.54 17.94 -30.54
CA ILE A 29 18.41 17.14 -30.04
C ILE A 29 18.81 16.37 -28.77
N ALA A 30 19.94 15.67 -28.80
CA ALA A 30 20.39 14.87 -27.66
C ALA A 30 20.67 15.73 -26.40
N ASN A 31 21.18 16.94 -26.59
CA ASN A 31 21.45 17.88 -25.50
C ASN A 31 20.30 18.82 -25.18
N HIS A 32 19.16 18.72 -25.89
CA HIS A 32 17.99 19.53 -25.59
C HIS A 32 17.50 19.20 -24.18
N PRO A 33 17.19 20.20 -23.32
CA PRO A 33 16.86 19.95 -21.91
C PRO A 33 15.77 18.90 -21.69
N LYS A 34 14.72 18.86 -22.52
CA LYS A 34 13.65 17.83 -22.46
C LYS A 34 14.15 16.42 -22.78
N VAL A 35 15.03 16.28 -23.77
CA VAL A 35 15.57 14.99 -24.22
C VAL A 35 16.69 14.52 -23.29
N SER A 36 17.54 15.44 -22.85
CA SER A 36 18.57 15.19 -21.84
C SER A 36 17.95 14.79 -20.50
N LYS A 37 16.85 15.42 -20.05
CA LYS A 37 16.12 14.97 -18.84
C LYS A 37 15.54 13.57 -19.01
N GLN A 38 15.11 13.20 -20.21
CA GLN A 38 14.66 11.84 -20.54
C GLN A 38 15.82 10.82 -20.69
N LEU A 39 17.05 11.27 -20.96
CA LEU A 39 18.22 10.40 -21.23
C LEU A 39 19.23 10.34 -20.08
N GLN A 40 19.13 11.21 -19.07
CA GLN A 40 19.97 11.19 -17.88
C GLN A 40 19.54 10.03 -16.97
N PRO A 41 20.40 9.02 -16.72
CA PRO A 41 20.08 7.92 -15.81
C PRO A 41 19.74 8.45 -14.40
N VAL A 42 20.35 9.56 -13.98
CA VAL A 42 20.27 10.11 -12.61
C VAL A 42 18.98 10.88 -12.33
N ALA A 43 18.32 11.43 -13.35
CA ALA A 43 17.07 12.19 -13.19
C ALA A 43 15.91 11.30 -12.70
N TYR A 44 15.92 10.02 -13.06
CA TYR A 44 14.85 9.07 -12.72
C TYR A 44 14.87 8.61 -11.26
N TYR A 45 16.05 8.60 -10.62
CA TYR A 45 16.18 8.17 -9.22
C TYR A 45 15.87 9.27 -8.19
N THR A 46 15.70 10.52 -8.65
CA THR A 46 15.37 11.65 -7.76
C THR A 46 13.94 12.14 -7.96
N ASP A 47 13.32 11.89 -9.13
CA ASP A 47 11.98 12.39 -9.41
C ASP A 47 10.81 11.47 -9.03
N TYR A 48 11.02 10.16 -8.80
CA TYR A 48 9.99 9.16 -8.41
C TYR A 48 8.62 9.45 -9.04
N ASP A 49 8.52 9.25 -10.35
CA ASP A 49 7.31 9.49 -11.13
C ASP A 49 6.53 8.17 -11.29
N GLU A 50 5.32 8.10 -10.73
CA GLU A 50 4.39 6.96 -10.85
C GLU A 50 4.12 6.56 -12.31
N LYS A 51 4.24 7.50 -13.26
CA LYS A 51 3.99 7.24 -14.68
C LYS A 51 5.19 6.64 -15.40
N ALA A 52 6.37 6.65 -14.79
CA ALA A 52 7.57 6.15 -15.42
C ALA A 52 7.63 4.61 -15.31
N CYS A 53 7.37 3.91 -16.41
CA CYS A 53 7.55 2.46 -16.51
C CYS A 53 8.99 2.11 -16.91
N LEU A 54 9.88 1.91 -15.92
CA LEU A 54 11.30 1.67 -16.21
C LEU A 54 11.58 0.24 -16.76
N PRO A 55 12.50 0.10 -17.73
CA PRO A 55 12.94 -1.21 -18.20
C PRO A 55 13.75 -1.97 -17.14
N GLN A 56 13.58 -3.30 -17.04
CA GLN A 56 14.31 -4.13 -16.07
C GLN A 56 15.84 -4.00 -16.16
N LYS A 57 16.39 -3.87 -17.38
CA LYS A 57 17.83 -3.67 -17.60
C LYS A 57 18.37 -2.41 -16.92
N GLN A 58 17.53 -1.40 -16.71
CA GLN A 58 17.94 -0.15 -16.07
C GLN A 58 18.22 -0.35 -14.58
N PHE A 59 17.44 -1.19 -13.88
CA PHE A 59 17.70 -1.53 -12.47
C PHE A 59 19.00 -2.32 -12.29
N ILE A 60 19.32 -3.21 -13.24
CA ILE A 60 20.57 -3.99 -13.20
C ILE A 60 21.78 -3.08 -13.39
N ASN A 61 21.71 -2.18 -14.37
CA ASN A 61 22.84 -1.31 -14.71
C ASN A 61 23.00 -0.13 -13.73
N ASN A 62 21.90 0.31 -13.13
CA ASN A 62 21.84 1.46 -12.24
C ASN A 62 20.91 1.10 -11.05
N PRO A 63 21.40 0.35 -10.05
CA PRO A 63 20.60 0.07 -8.87
C PRO A 63 20.30 1.37 -8.10
N PRO A 64 19.19 1.42 -7.33
CA PRO A 64 18.86 2.58 -6.50
C PRO A 64 20.04 2.98 -5.59
N ALA A 65 20.44 4.26 -5.62
CA ALA A 65 21.59 4.76 -4.84
C ALA A 65 21.26 4.95 -3.35
N LYS A 66 19.98 5.14 -3.01
CA LYS A 66 19.44 5.21 -1.65
C LYS A 66 18.42 4.09 -1.48
N LYS A 67 18.26 3.62 -0.24
CA LYS A 67 17.25 2.65 0.16
C LYS A 67 16.60 3.13 1.45
N ALA A 68 15.27 2.99 1.56
CA ALA A 68 14.57 3.28 2.81
C ALA A 68 14.90 2.20 3.85
N LYS A 69 14.69 2.49 5.14
CA LYS A 69 14.69 1.46 6.18
C LYS A 69 13.31 0.81 6.21
N ALA A 70 13.13 -0.23 5.41
CA ALA A 70 11.82 -0.86 5.24
C ALA A 70 11.91 -2.39 5.21
N ALA A 71 10.80 -3.05 5.53
CA ALA A 71 10.65 -4.51 5.41
C ALA A 71 9.27 -4.91 4.90
N MET A 72 9.20 -6.07 4.25
CA MET A 72 7.93 -6.73 3.95
C MET A 72 7.50 -7.48 5.21
N VAL A 73 6.30 -7.21 5.73
CA VAL A 73 5.82 -7.81 6.98
C VAL A 73 4.68 -8.76 6.67
N ILE A 74 4.84 -10.01 7.11
CA ILE A 74 3.95 -11.11 6.77
C ILE A 74 3.57 -11.83 8.07
N LEU A 75 2.31 -11.73 8.48
CA LEU A 75 1.75 -12.57 9.55
C LEU A 75 1.10 -13.79 8.89
N VAL A 76 1.62 -14.99 9.14
CA VAL A 76 1.19 -16.19 8.40
C VAL A 76 1.39 -17.46 9.21
N ARG A 77 0.48 -18.42 9.06
CA ARG A 77 0.58 -19.71 9.75
C ARG A 77 1.29 -20.74 8.89
N ASN A 78 1.85 -21.77 9.54
CA ASN A 78 2.52 -22.87 8.85
C ASN A 78 1.64 -23.54 7.77
N LYS A 79 0.31 -23.63 7.99
CA LYS A 79 -0.64 -24.25 7.04
C LYS A 79 -0.88 -23.45 5.75
N GLU A 80 -0.49 -22.17 5.72
CA GLU A 80 -0.65 -21.25 4.57
C GLU A 80 0.63 -21.23 3.70
N GLN A 81 1.56 -22.16 3.93
CA GLN A 81 2.86 -22.26 3.26
C GLN A 81 2.77 -22.17 1.73
N ALA A 82 1.84 -22.90 1.11
CA ALA A 82 1.72 -22.93 -0.35
C ALA A 82 1.32 -21.57 -0.91
N ASP A 83 0.33 -20.93 -0.27
CA ASP A 83 -0.22 -19.65 -0.71
C ASP A 83 0.80 -18.52 -0.55
N ILE A 84 1.50 -18.46 0.59
CA ILE A 84 2.54 -17.44 0.79
C ILE A 84 3.75 -17.65 -0.11
N ALA A 85 4.16 -18.90 -0.37
CA ALA A 85 5.24 -19.17 -1.30
C ALA A 85 4.90 -18.69 -2.72
N GLN A 86 3.66 -18.90 -3.16
CA GLN A 86 3.18 -18.43 -4.46
C GLN A 86 3.13 -16.90 -4.53
N THR A 87 2.66 -16.25 -3.47
CA THR A 87 2.70 -14.79 -3.33
C THR A 87 4.13 -14.26 -3.42
N ILE A 88 5.10 -14.85 -2.72
CA ILE A 88 6.51 -14.41 -2.73
C ILE A 88 7.10 -14.49 -4.15
N VAL A 89 6.85 -15.58 -4.88
CA VAL A 89 7.31 -15.71 -6.28
C VAL A 89 6.78 -14.57 -7.14
N ASN A 90 5.48 -14.30 -7.05
CA ASN A 90 4.85 -13.23 -7.82
C ASN A 90 5.34 -11.84 -7.39
N PHE A 91 5.49 -11.61 -6.08
CA PHE A 91 5.95 -10.33 -5.54
C PHE A 91 7.43 -10.04 -5.85
N GLU A 92 8.30 -11.05 -5.80
CA GLU A 92 9.67 -10.92 -6.31
C GLU A 92 9.65 -10.55 -7.80
N ASP A 93 8.81 -11.21 -8.60
CA ASP A 93 8.74 -10.94 -10.04
C ASP A 93 8.31 -9.51 -10.35
N ARG A 94 7.28 -9.01 -9.66
CA ARG A 94 6.74 -7.67 -9.91
C ARG A 94 7.53 -6.53 -9.26
N PHE A 95 8.21 -6.77 -8.14
CA PHE A 95 8.85 -5.71 -7.37
C PHE A 95 10.20 -6.12 -6.80
N ASN A 96 10.20 -7.04 -5.82
CA ASN A 96 11.28 -7.08 -4.84
C ASN A 96 12.59 -7.66 -5.39
N LYS A 97 12.55 -8.33 -6.56
CA LYS A 97 13.79 -8.75 -7.25
C LYS A 97 14.68 -7.57 -7.64
N ASN A 98 14.12 -6.36 -7.76
CA ASN A 98 14.85 -5.15 -8.14
C ASN A 98 15.31 -4.32 -6.93
N PHE A 99 14.59 -4.37 -5.80
CA PHE A 99 14.83 -3.50 -4.63
C PHE A 99 15.40 -4.22 -3.39
N LYS A 100 15.20 -5.54 -3.31
CA LYS A 100 15.81 -6.44 -2.33
C LYS A 100 15.51 -6.09 -0.87
N TYR A 101 14.30 -5.63 -0.55
CA TYR A 101 13.89 -5.41 0.82
C TYR A 101 13.75 -6.75 1.59
N PRO A 102 14.10 -6.78 2.89
CA PRO A 102 13.98 -7.99 3.70
C PRO A 102 12.52 -8.36 3.96
N TYR A 103 12.27 -9.65 4.19
CA TYR A 103 10.99 -10.18 4.65
C TYR A 103 11.06 -10.48 6.14
N VAL A 104 10.02 -10.08 6.88
CA VAL A 104 9.82 -10.40 8.29
C VAL A 104 8.54 -11.22 8.40
N PHE A 105 8.71 -12.52 8.59
CA PHE A 105 7.63 -13.47 8.84
C PHE A 105 7.34 -13.55 10.34
N LEU A 106 6.09 -13.39 10.71
CA LEU A 106 5.59 -13.47 12.08
C LEU A 106 4.50 -14.55 12.15
N ASN A 107 4.43 -15.28 13.25
CA ASN A 107 3.45 -16.33 13.49
C ASN A 107 3.20 -16.47 14.99
N GLU A 108 1.98 -16.83 15.39
CA GLU A 108 1.63 -17.17 16.77
C GLU A 108 2.23 -18.52 17.22
N GLU A 109 2.68 -19.34 16.28
CA GLU A 109 3.40 -20.60 16.51
C GLU A 109 4.82 -20.55 15.93
N PRO A 110 5.76 -21.36 16.43
CA PRO A 110 7.07 -21.50 15.80
C PRO A 110 6.94 -21.97 14.35
N PHE A 111 7.65 -21.30 13.43
CA PHE A 111 7.74 -21.75 12.04
C PHE A 111 8.48 -23.08 11.93
N THR A 112 7.88 -24.02 11.18
CA THR A 112 8.53 -25.31 10.86
C THR A 112 9.70 -25.11 9.90
N ASP A 113 10.63 -26.06 9.88
CA ASP A 113 11.73 -26.03 8.92
C ASP A 113 11.23 -26.20 7.48
N GLU A 114 10.17 -26.99 7.27
CA GLU A 114 9.51 -27.13 5.98
C GLU A 114 8.99 -25.77 5.46
N PHE A 115 8.36 -24.98 6.32
CA PHE A 115 7.88 -23.64 5.97
C PHE A 115 9.04 -22.73 5.56
N LYS A 116 10.09 -22.68 6.37
CA LYS A 116 11.27 -21.83 6.12
C LYS A 116 11.94 -22.21 4.79
N GLU A 117 12.10 -23.50 4.51
CA GLU A 117 12.70 -23.96 3.25
C GLU A 117 11.80 -23.67 2.04
N ALA A 118 10.48 -23.77 2.18
CA ALA A 118 9.54 -23.43 1.11
C ALA A 118 9.62 -21.95 0.72
N VAL A 119 9.60 -21.03 1.69
CA VAL A 119 9.68 -19.59 1.40
C VAL A 119 11.07 -19.17 0.90
N LYS A 120 12.15 -19.76 1.43
CA LYS A 120 13.51 -19.54 0.88
C LYS A 120 13.61 -20.03 -0.56
N LYS A 121 12.98 -21.15 -0.91
CA LYS A 121 12.95 -21.64 -2.29
C LYS A 121 12.19 -20.68 -3.21
N ALA A 122 11.13 -20.03 -2.72
CA ALA A 122 10.38 -19.03 -3.47
C ALA A 122 11.21 -17.77 -3.79
N ALA A 123 12.10 -17.36 -2.88
CA ALA A 123 13.03 -16.24 -3.11
C ALA A 123 14.44 -16.54 -2.56
N PRO A 124 15.29 -17.29 -3.29
CA PRO A 124 16.57 -17.82 -2.78
C PRO A 124 17.60 -16.79 -2.33
N ASN A 125 17.48 -15.55 -2.81
CA ASN A 125 18.42 -14.46 -2.53
C ASN A 125 17.86 -13.40 -1.58
N ALA A 126 16.68 -13.62 -1.00
CA ALA A 126 16.04 -12.67 -0.11
C ALA A 126 16.56 -12.81 1.33
N ASP A 127 16.74 -11.68 2.02
CA ASP A 127 16.90 -11.67 3.48
C ASP A 127 15.55 -11.98 4.12
N MET A 128 15.46 -13.07 4.88
CA MET A 128 14.24 -13.53 5.52
C MET A 128 14.46 -13.74 7.00
N ARG A 129 13.63 -13.10 7.80
CA ARG A 129 13.65 -13.14 9.26
C ARG A 129 12.35 -13.77 9.75
N PHE A 130 12.44 -14.64 10.75
CA PHE A 130 11.31 -15.41 11.29
C PHE A 130 11.16 -15.10 12.77
N GLY A 131 10.01 -14.56 13.15
CA GLY A 131 9.67 -14.16 14.52
C GLY A 131 8.47 -14.91 15.06
N LEU A 132 8.54 -15.29 16.34
CA LEU A 132 7.39 -15.77 17.11
C LEU A 132 6.71 -14.56 17.76
N VAL A 133 5.40 -14.44 17.57
CA VAL A 133 4.61 -13.39 18.23
C VAL A 133 4.68 -13.59 19.76
N PRO A 134 5.00 -12.54 20.53
CA PRO A 134 4.96 -12.61 21.99
C PRO A 134 3.57 -13.03 22.50
N GLU A 135 3.52 -13.95 23.46
CA GLU A 135 2.26 -14.50 23.99
C GLU A 135 1.33 -13.41 24.54
N ASN A 136 1.87 -12.36 25.17
CA ASN A 136 1.09 -11.23 25.69
C ASN A 136 0.48 -10.35 24.58
N HIS A 137 0.95 -10.45 23.34
CA HIS A 137 0.37 -9.78 22.17
C HIS A 137 -0.70 -10.64 21.48
N TRP A 138 -0.69 -11.97 21.72
CA TRP A 138 -1.63 -12.95 21.18
C TRP A 138 -2.42 -13.69 22.27
N SER A 139 -2.89 -12.97 23.29
CA SER A 139 -3.70 -13.52 24.38
C SER A 139 -4.77 -12.54 24.84
N TYR A 140 -5.72 -13.01 25.64
CA TYR A 140 -6.72 -12.15 26.25
C TYR A 140 -6.06 -11.24 27.30
N PRO A 141 -6.25 -9.92 27.23
CA PRO A 141 -5.81 -9.03 28.29
C PRO A 141 -6.68 -9.21 29.54
N VAL A 142 -6.16 -8.77 30.69
CA VAL A 142 -6.76 -9.02 32.02
C VAL A 142 -8.15 -8.40 32.22
N TRP A 143 -8.50 -7.37 31.45
CA TRP A 143 -9.81 -6.72 31.49
C TRP A 143 -10.87 -7.43 30.62
N VAL A 144 -10.48 -8.43 29.83
CA VAL A 144 -11.42 -9.20 29.00
C VAL A 144 -11.91 -10.43 29.77
N ASN A 145 -13.22 -10.52 29.95
CA ASN A 145 -13.90 -11.68 30.48
C ASN A 145 -13.98 -12.76 29.40
N LYS A 146 -13.17 -13.81 29.52
CA LYS A 146 -13.08 -14.91 28.57
C LYS A 146 -14.41 -15.66 28.36
N THR A 147 -15.22 -15.79 29.40
CA THR A 147 -16.54 -16.43 29.31
C THR A 147 -17.49 -15.59 28.47
N LEU A 148 -17.54 -14.27 28.73
CA LEU A 148 -18.34 -13.35 27.94
C LEU A 148 -17.87 -13.30 26.47
N ALA A 149 -16.56 -13.31 26.23
CA ALA A 149 -16.01 -13.36 24.87
C ALA A 149 -16.44 -14.65 24.14
N ALA A 150 -16.41 -15.81 24.80
CA ALA A 150 -16.88 -17.06 24.23
C ALA A 150 -18.39 -17.04 23.93
N GLU A 151 -19.21 -16.47 24.83
CA GLU A 151 -20.65 -16.29 24.62
C GLU A 151 -20.94 -15.37 23.43
N LYS A 152 -20.19 -14.27 23.29
CA LYS A 152 -20.32 -13.32 22.19
C LYS A 152 -19.90 -13.93 20.85
N ARG A 153 -18.81 -14.69 20.82
CA ARG A 153 -18.43 -15.47 19.62
C ARG A 153 -19.52 -16.46 19.21
N ALA A 154 -20.08 -17.20 20.16
CA ALA A 154 -21.19 -18.12 19.88
C ALA A 154 -22.45 -17.38 19.38
N GLU A 155 -22.73 -16.18 19.90
CA GLU A 155 -23.80 -15.31 19.41
C GLU A 155 -23.55 -14.86 17.97
N MET A 156 -22.34 -14.38 17.66
CA MET A 156 -21.92 -13.95 16.33
C MET A 156 -21.98 -15.11 15.32
N GLY A 157 -21.51 -16.29 15.68
CA GLY A 157 -21.62 -17.50 14.87
C GLY A 157 -23.06 -17.86 14.52
N ARG A 158 -23.99 -17.80 15.50
CA ARG A 158 -25.44 -18.01 15.24
C ARG A 158 -26.05 -16.97 14.32
N LYS A 159 -25.53 -15.73 14.35
CA LYS A 159 -25.98 -14.63 13.50
C LYS A 159 -25.32 -14.62 12.11
N GLY A 160 -24.35 -15.51 11.87
CA GLY A 160 -23.61 -15.57 10.61
C GLY A 160 -22.66 -14.38 10.41
N VAL A 161 -22.21 -13.72 11.48
CA VAL A 161 -21.21 -12.65 11.39
C VAL A 161 -19.91 -13.24 10.87
N TYR A 162 -19.37 -12.70 9.78
CA TYR A 162 -18.19 -13.23 9.12
C TYR A 162 -16.98 -13.31 10.08
N TYR A 163 -16.43 -14.51 10.24
CA TYR A 163 -15.38 -14.86 11.21
C TYR A 163 -15.67 -14.54 12.68
N GLY A 164 -16.90 -14.17 13.05
CA GLY A 164 -17.24 -13.77 14.41
C GLY A 164 -17.22 -14.89 15.44
N ASP A 165 -17.17 -16.16 15.03
CA ASP A 165 -16.98 -17.30 15.92
C ASP A 165 -15.52 -17.80 15.99
N LEU A 166 -14.61 -17.23 15.18
CA LEU A 166 -13.21 -17.65 15.09
C LEU A 166 -12.32 -16.88 16.05
N GLU A 167 -12.06 -17.47 17.22
CA GLU A 167 -11.21 -16.88 18.27
C GLU A 167 -9.84 -16.39 17.80
N SER A 168 -9.15 -17.17 16.96
CA SER A 168 -7.85 -16.77 16.40
C SER A 168 -7.93 -15.54 15.50
N TYR A 169 -9.07 -15.31 14.84
CA TYR A 169 -9.29 -14.14 14.01
C TYR A 169 -9.40 -12.85 14.86
N HIS A 170 -10.06 -12.92 16.02
CA HIS A 170 -10.09 -11.81 16.97
C HIS A 170 -8.68 -11.45 17.48
N HIS A 171 -7.86 -12.46 17.80
CA HIS A 171 -6.46 -12.24 18.17
C HIS A 171 -5.65 -11.60 17.03
N MET A 172 -5.84 -12.08 15.80
CA MET A 172 -5.19 -11.52 14.61
C MET A 172 -5.55 -10.04 14.41
N CYS A 173 -6.84 -9.68 14.45
CA CYS A 173 -7.26 -8.28 14.29
C CYS A 173 -6.68 -7.38 15.39
N ARG A 174 -6.66 -7.86 16.64
CA ARG A 174 -6.01 -7.13 17.75
C ARG A 174 -4.49 -7.02 17.55
N TYR A 175 -3.83 -8.07 17.08
CA TYR A 175 -2.39 -8.08 16.84
C TYR A 175 -1.97 -7.08 15.75
N GLN A 176 -2.68 -7.09 14.62
CA GLN A 176 -2.46 -6.16 13.52
C GLN A 176 -2.79 -4.72 13.95
N SER A 177 -3.82 -4.52 14.78
CA SER A 177 -4.15 -3.18 15.30
C SER A 177 -3.10 -2.65 16.28
N GLY A 178 -2.51 -3.50 17.12
CA GLY A 178 -1.85 -3.01 18.34
C GLY A 178 -0.38 -3.33 18.51
N PHE A 179 0.16 -4.30 17.78
CA PHE A 179 1.36 -4.99 18.25
C PHE A 179 2.39 -5.34 17.19
N PHE A 180 2.02 -5.57 15.92
CA PHE A 180 2.99 -6.05 14.93
C PHE A 180 4.20 -5.10 14.80
N PHE A 181 3.94 -3.78 14.85
CA PHE A 181 4.94 -2.71 14.74
C PHE A 181 5.89 -2.61 15.96
N ASP A 182 5.59 -3.31 17.05
CA ASP A 182 6.44 -3.43 18.25
C ASP A 182 7.24 -4.73 18.28
N HIS A 183 7.10 -5.59 17.27
CA HIS A 183 7.89 -6.82 17.22
C HIS A 183 9.39 -6.46 17.05
N PRO A 184 10.32 -7.05 17.83
CA PRO A 184 11.74 -6.65 17.81
C PRO A 184 12.43 -6.73 16.45
N LEU A 185 11.96 -7.63 15.57
CA LEU A 185 12.46 -7.71 14.19
C LEU A 185 12.15 -6.47 13.34
N LEU A 186 11.28 -5.56 13.81
CA LEU A 186 10.94 -4.31 13.16
C LEU A 186 11.62 -3.08 13.76
N ASP A 187 12.43 -3.22 14.82
CA ASP A 187 13.04 -2.10 15.53
C ASP A 187 13.98 -1.24 14.66
N GLU A 188 14.60 -1.85 13.64
CA GLU A 188 15.52 -1.16 12.73
C GLU A 188 14.85 -0.49 11.53
N PHE A 189 13.54 -0.69 11.34
CA PHE A 189 12.79 -0.19 10.18
C PHE A 189 11.92 1.02 10.54
N ASP A 190 11.80 1.92 9.57
CA ASP A 190 10.94 3.12 9.60
C ASP A 190 9.63 2.87 8.82
N TRP A 191 9.63 1.90 7.91
CA TRP A 191 8.49 1.57 7.03
C TRP A 191 8.21 0.07 6.98
N TYR A 192 6.98 -0.27 6.66
CA TYR A 192 6.60 -1.64 6.32
C TYR A 192 5.72 -1.68 5.08
N TRP A 193 5.76 -2.81 4.39
CA TRP A 193 4.74 -3.22 3.44
C TRP A 193 4.11 -4.52 3.92
N ARG A 194 2.83 -4.51 4.28
CA ARG A 194 2.08 -5.71 4.63
C ARG A 194 1.82 -6.56 3.39
N VAL A 195 2.18 -7.84 3.47
CA VAL A 195 1.94 -8.83 2.42
C VAL A 195 1.27 -10.04 3.05
N GLU A 196 0.13 -10.47 2.50
CA GLU A 196 -0.66 -11.61 2.98
C GLU A 196 -0.49 -12.83 2.06
N PRO A 197 -0.73 -14.07 2.54
CA PRO A 197 -0.80 -15.25 1.67
C PRO A 197 -1.94 -15.13 0.65
N GLY A 198 -1.74 -15.69 -0.55
CA GLY A 198 -2.79 -15.82 -1.57
C GLY A 198 -3.03 -14.57 -2.42
N VAL A 199 -2.28 -13.48 -2.16
CA VAL A 199 -2.40 -12.24 -2.95
C VAL A 199 -1.64 -12.32 -4.27
N LYS A 200 -2.06 -11.49 -5.23
CA LYS A 200 -1.42 -11.35 -6.55
C LYS A 200 -1.18 -9.89 -6.90
N TYR A 201 -0.01 -9.62 -7.45
CA TYR A 201 0.41 -8.37 -8.07
C TYR A 201 0.42 -8.53 -9.59
N TYR A 202 -0.28 -7.64 -10.27
CA TYR A 202 -0.51 -7.71 -11.71
C TYR A 202 0.38 -6.77 -12.52
N CYS A 203 0.90 -5.72 -11.90
CA CYS A 203 1.75 -4.73 -12.56
C CYS A 203 3.17 -4.81 -12.01
N ASP A 204 4.15 -4.52 -12.87
CA ASP A 204 5.52 -4.31 -12.44
C ASP A 204 5.61 -3.00 -11.68
N ILE A 205 6.28 -3.00 -10.54
CA ILE A 205 6.52 -1.82 -9.71
C ILE A 205 7.94 -1.37 -9.97
N THR A 206 8.07 -0.23 -10.65
CA THR A 206 9.35 0.23 -11.21
C THR A 206 9.91 1.48 -10.52
N TYR A 207 9.50 1.72 -9.29
CA TYR A 207 10.14 2.69 -8.41
C TYR A 207 10.10 2.17 -6.97
N ASP A 208 10.84 2.82 -6.09
CA ASP A 208 10.85 2.50 -4.67
C ASP A 208 9.68 3.20 -3.97
N PRO A 209 8.61 2.49 -3.55
CA PRO A 209 7.43 3.13 -2.97
C PRO A 209 7.73 3.77 -1.62
N PHE A 210 8.71 3.27 -0.86
CA PHE A 210 9.07 3.87 0.42
C PHE A 210 9.75 5.21 0.22
N LEU A 211 10.70 5.29 -0.70
CA LEU A 211 11.37 6.55 -1.01
C LEU A 211 10.42 7.55 -1.69
N PHE A 212 9.45 7.07 -2.48
CA PHE A 212 8.36 7.89 -2.98
C PHE A 212 7.55 8.50 -1.83
N MET A 213 7.09 7.68 -0.88
CA MET A 213 6.34 8.17 0.28
C MET A 213 7.15 9.12 1.15
N GLU A 214 8.44 8.86 1.39
CA GLU A 214 9.36 9.77 2.08
C GLU A 214 9.44 11.13 1.37
N LYS A 215 9.63 11.14 0.05
CA LYS A 215 9.78 12.36 -0.74
C LYS A 215 8.53 13.24 -0.64
N TYR A 216 7.36 12.64 -0.73
CA TYR A 216 6.09 13.36 -0.72
C TYR A 216 5.47 13.49 0.68
N LYS A 217 6.20 13.09 1.73
CA LYS A 217 5.80 13.18 3.14
C LYS A 217 4.46 12.46 3.42
N MET A 218 4.22 11.38 2.70
CA MET A 218 3.10 10.48 2.96
C MET A 218 3.42 9.60 4.17
N LYS A 219 2.42 8.98 4.78
CA LYS A 219 2.57 8.09 5.92
C LYS A 219 1.80 6.80 5.79
N TYR A 220 0.74 6.78 4.98
CA TYR A 220 -0.09 5.60 4.78
C TYR A 220 -0.47 5.47 3.31
N GLY A 221 -0.38 4.26 2.77
CA GLY A 221 -0.63 3.97 1.37
C GLY A 221 -1.46 2.70 1.23
N PHE A 222 -2.47 2.76 0.35
CA PHE A 222 -3.43 1.68 0.12
C PHE A 222 -3.69 1.46 -1.37
N VAL A 223 -4.33 0.33 -1.68
CA VAL A 223 -4.83 0.02 -3.03
C VAL A 223 -6.35 -0.17 -3.03
N VAL A 224 -6.89 -1.00 -2.14
CA VAL A 224 -8.34 -1.28 -2.11
C VAL A 224 -9.02 -0.54 -0.96
N THR A 225 -10.27 -0.11 -1.19
CA THR A 225 -11.16 0.42 -0.14
C THR A 225 -12.48 -0.30 -0.16
N LEU A 226 -13.05 -0.56 1.02
CA LEU A 226 -14.30 -1.28 1.18
C LEU A 226 -15.20 -0.61 2.23
N THR A 227 -16.49 -0.90 2.19
CA THR A 227 -17.40 -0.71 3.32
C THR A 227 -17.28 -1.90 4.28
N GLU A 228 -17.08 -1.62 5.57
CA GLU A 228 -17.08 -2.65 6.61
C GLU A 228 -18.50 -3.18 6.86
N LEU A 229 -18.57 -4.44 7.30
CA LEU A 229 -19.80 -5.10 7.74
C LEU A 229 -20.27 -4.50 9.08
N PRO A 230 -21.42 -3.80 9.14
CA PRO A 230 -21.88 -3.11 10.35
C PRO A 230 -21.96 -4.01 11.59
N GLU A 231 -22.35 -5.28 11.40
CA GLU A 231 -22.49 -6.29 12.45
C GLU A 231 -21.16 -6.64 13.15
N THR A 232 -20.02 -6.32 12.54
CA THR A 232 -18.70 -6.58 13.11
C THR A 232 -18.22 -5.46 14.04
N ILE A 233 -18.74 -4.25 13.85
CA ILE A 233 -18.29 -3.01 14.52
C ILE A 233 -19.44 -2.13 15.06
N PRO A 234 -20.49 -2.70 15.70
CA PRO A 234 -21.68 -1.94 16.07
C PRO A 234 -21.40 -0.76 17.02
N THR A 235 -20.33 -0.81 17.83
CA THR A 235 -20.00 0.29 18.76
C THR A 235 -18.70 1.02 18.42
N LEU A 236 -17.94 0.59 17.41
CA LEU A 236 -16.62 1.16 17.10
C LEU A 236 -16.70 2.67 16.86
N TRP A 237 -17.61 3.12 16.00
CA TRP A 237 -17.75 4.54 15.65
C TRP A 237 -18.02 5.42 16.88
N GLN A 238 -18.92 4.98 17.74
CA GLN A 238 -19.24 5.70 18.98
C GLN A 238 -18.01 5.82 19.87
N HIS A 239 -17.25 4.74 20.04
CA HIS A 239 -16.01 4.76 20.82
C HIS A 239 -14.96 5.70 20.21
N VAL A 240 -14.82 5.74 18.88
CA VAL A 240 -13.92 6.66 18.18
C VAL A 240 -14.32 8.12 18.38
N LEU A 241 -15.62 8.45 18.27
CA LEU A 241 -16.10 9.80 18.53
C LEU A 241 -15.90 10.22 19.99
N GLU A 242 -16.12 9.31 20.94
CA GLU A 242 -15.88 9.59 22.36
C GLU A 242 -14.40 9.79 22.66
N TYR A 243 -13.52 8.98 22.07
CA TYR A 243 -12.08 9.18 22.13
C TYR A 243 -11.69 10.56 21.59
N ALA A 244 -12.14 10.91 20.38
CA ALA A 244 -11.85 12.20 19.76
C ALA A 244 -12.31 13.37 20.63
N LYS A 245 -13.52 13.29 21.20
CA LYS A 245 -14.07 14.29 22.12
C LYS A 245 -13.22 14.44 23.39
N THR A 246 -12.85 13.34 24.03
CA THR A 246 -12.07 13.36 25.28
C THR A 246 -10.62 13.84 25.07
N ARG A 247 -10.09 13.72 23.86
CA ARG A 247 -8.76 14.21 23.46
C ARG A 247 -8.78 15.53 22.69
N ARG A 248 -9.96 16.14 22.49
CA ARG A 248 -10.16 17.41 21.77
C ARG A 248 -9.61 17.36 20.34
N ILE A 249 -9.78 16.24 19.65
CA ILE A 249 -9.45 16.08 18.23
C ILE A 249 -10.59 16.68 17.41
N ASP A 250 -10.27 17.55 16.44
CA ASP A 250 -11.26 18.16 15.57
C ASP A 250 -11.74 17.18 14.49
N THR A 251 -12.95 16.68 14.66
CA THR A 251 -13.65 15.78 13.73
C THR A 251 -14.68 16.50 12.86
N SER A 252 -14.71 17.83 12.86
CA SER A 252 -15.68 18.61 12.07
C SER A 252 -15.36 18.57 10.58
N GLU A 253 -16.35 18.87 9.72
CA GLU A 253 -16.16 18.94 8.25
C GLU A 253 -15.11 19.98 7.78
N LYS A 254 -14.77 20.91 8.67
CA LYS A 254 -13.75 21.95 8.44
C LYS A 254 -12.36 21.55 8.91
N SER A 255 -12.23 20.40 9.57
CA SER A 255 -10.95 19.87 10.01
C SER A 255 -10.00 19.71 8.82
N HIS A 256 -8.71 19.94 9.07
CA HIS A 256 -7.62 19.66 8.13
C HIS A 256 -7.28 18.16 8.09
N LEU A 257 -7.73 17.41 9.11
CA LEU A 257 -7.56 15.97 9.22
C LEU A 257 -8.44 15.22 8.23
N LEU A 258 -8.10 13.96 8.01
CA LEU A 258 -8.81 13.06 7.10
C LEU A 258 -10.19 12.64 7.63
N PHE A 259 -10.46 12.74 8.94
CA PHE A 259 -11.68 12.24 9.59
C PHE A 259 -13.00 12.48 8.83
N PRO A 260 -13.25 13.67 8.22
CA PRO A 260 -14.49 13.93 7.47
C PRO A 260 -14.74 12.96 6.30
N TYR A 261 -13.72 12.30 5.77
CA TYR A 261 -13.86 11.25 4.75
C TYR A 261 -14.72 10.07 5.24
N PHE A 262 -14.66 9.77 6.53
CA PHE A 262 -15.38 8.64 7.14
C PHE A 262 -16.80 8.98 7.59
N VAL A 263 -17.18 10.26 7.53
CA VAL A 263 -18.50 10.72 7.99
C VAL A 263 -19.51 10.64 6.83
N ASN A 264 -20.68 10.07 7.09
CA ASN A 264 -21.83 10.22 6.22
C ASN A 264 -22.37 11.65 6.38
N LYS A 265 -22.31 12.45 5.30
CA LYS A 265 -22.72 13.87 5.32
C LYS A 265 -24.20 14.09 5.67
N ASP A 266 -25.06 13.10 5.44
CA ASP A 266 -26.50 13.21 5.68
C ASP A 266 -26.88 12.84 7.12
N THR A 267 -26.23 11.83 7.70
CA THR A 267 -26.59 11.29 9.02
C THR A 267 -25.62 11.66 10.13
N GLY A 268 -24.38 12.00 9.80
CA GLY A 268 -23.28 12.17 10.77
C GLY A 268 -22.70 10.84 11.30
N ASP A 269 -23.21 9.70 10.85
CA ASP A 269 -22.72 8.38 11.24
C ASP A 269 -21.48 7.98 10.44
N PHE A 270 -20.87 6.86 10.84
CA PHE A 270 -19.82 6.22 10.05
C PHE A 270 -20.38 5.80 8.69
N ASN A 271 -19.71 6.19 7.60
CA ASN A 271 -20.07 5.73 6.27
C ASN A 271 -19.53 4.32 5.94
N LEU A 272 -18.94 3.65 6.94
CA LEU A 272 -18.36 2.30 6.90
C LEU A 272 -17.09 2.16 6.05
N CYS A 273 -16.65 3.21 5.37
CA CYS A 273 -15.48 3.15 4.52
C CYS A 273 -14.20 2.90 5.31
N HIS A 274 -13.34 2.04 4.80
CA HIS A 274 -12.01 1.81 5.31
C HIS A 274 -11.04 1.46 4.18
N PHE A 275 -9.75 1.67 4.43
CA PHE A 275 -8.66 1.18 3.61
C PHE A 275 -8.44 -0.30 3.94
N TRP A 276 -8.38 -1.16 2.92
CA TRP A 276 -8.33 -2.59 3.14
C TRP A 276 -6.91 -3.07 3.48
N SER A 277 -6.69 -3.40 4.75
CA SER A 277 -5.36 -3.45 5.37
C SER A 277 -4.46 -4.61 4.93
N ASN A 278 -4.95 -5.60 4.18
CA ASN A 278 -4.08 -6.66 3.65
C ASN A 278 -3.02 -6.11 2.67
N PHE A 279 -3.31 -4.98 2.02
CA PHE A 279 -2.30 -4.15 1.38
C PHE A 279 -2.15 -2.86 2.18
N GLU A 280 -0.97 -2.67 2.77
CA GLU A 280 -0.59 -1.43 3.43
C GLU A 280 0.89 -1.16 3.19
N ILE A 281 1.22 0.04 2.71
CA ILE A 281 2.57 0.59 2.78
C ILE A 281 2.50 1.79 3.71
N ALA A 282 3.12 1.70 4.88
CA ALA A 282 2.98 2.76 5.87
C ALA A 282 4.23 2.95 6.72
N SER A 283 4.35 4.15 7.27
CA SER A 283 5.39 4.49 8.23
C SER A 283 5.07 3.85 9.57
N LEU A 284 6.04 3.13 10.14
CA LEU A 284 5.91 2.54 11.48
C LEU A 284 5.77 3.63 12.56
N ASP A 285 6.25 4.84 12.32
CA ASP A 285 6.11 5.98 13.24
C ASP A 285 4.65 6.38 13.45
N LEU A 286 3.78 6.14 12.46
CA LEU A 286 2.34 6.37 12.62
C LEU A 286 1.80 5.54 13.79
N TRP A 287 2.12 4.25 13.80
CA TRP A 287 1.64 3.29 14.79
C TRP A 287 2.41 3.37 16.12
N ARG A 288 3.70 3.70 16.06
CA ARG A 288 4.53 3.89 17.25
C ARG A 288 4.27 5.22 17.96
N SER A 289 3.58 6.15 17.31
CA SER A 289 3.27 7.47 17.86
C SER A 289 2.52 7.41 19.20
N PRO A 290 2.78 8.34 20.13
CA PRO A 290 2.00 8.41 21.38
C PRO A 290 0.49 8.52 21.14
N GLN A 291 0.07 9.19 20.08
CA GLN A 291 -1.33 9.40 19.71
C GLN A 291 -2.01 8.08 19.32
N TYR A 292 -1.36 7.28 18.46
CA TYR A 292 -1.89 5.97 18.09
C TYR A 292 -1.89 5.01 19.27
N ARG A 293 -0.83 5.00 20.07
CA ARG A 293 -0.76 4.16 21.27
C ARG A 293 -1.86 4.50 22.29
N ASP A 294 -2.16 5.78 22.52
CA ASP A 294 -3.29 6.17 23.40
C ASP A 294 -4.64 5.71 22.80
N PHE A 295 -4.82 5.86 21.48
CA PHE A 295 -6.02 5.42 20.77
C PHE A 295 -6.23 3.90 20.85
N PHE A 296 -5.23 3.12 20.47
CA PHE A 296 -5.29 1.66 20.55
C PHE A 296 -5.54 1.21 21.99
N ASN A 297 -4.83 1.78 22.98
CA ASN A 297 -5.04 1.42 24.38
C ASN A 297 -6.45 1.74 24.89
N TYR A 298 -7.06 2.83 24.41
CA TYR A 298 -8.46 3.15 24.70
C TYR A 298 -9.39 2.09 24.10
N LEU A 299 -9.21 1.74 22.82
CA LEU A 299 -10.02 0.72 22.15
C LEU A 299 -9.83 -0.67 22.76
N ASP A 300 -8.60 -1.07 23.07
CA ASP A 300 -8.30 -2.39 23.65
C ASP A 300 -8.97 -2.56 25.01
N LYS A 301 -9.06 -1.50 25.82
CA LYS A 301 -9.73 -1.48 27.13
C LYS A 301 -11.25 -1.65 27.07
N THR A 302 -11.90 -1.45 25.92
CA THR A 302 -13.33 -1.77 25.78
C THR A 302 -13.54 -3.29 25.77
N GLY A 303 -12.53 -4.07 25.36
CA GLY A 303 -12.62 -5.50 25.13
C GLY A 303 -13.34 -5.88 23.83
N ASN A 304 -13.75 -4.91 23.01
CA ASN A 304 -14.59 -5.15 21.84
C ASN A 304 -13.85 -5.80 20.66
N PHE A 305 -12.52 -5.90 20.69
CA PHE A 305 -11.82 -6.86 19.83
C PHE A 305 -12.28 -8.31 20.06
N PHE A 306 -12.85 -8.62 21.23
CA PHE A 306 -13.32 -9.97 21.61
C PHE A 306 -14.82 -10.06 21.90
N TYR A 307 -15.48 -8.97 22.27
CA TYR A 307 -16.93 -8.91 22.48
C TYR A 307 -17.71 -8.58 21.20
N GLU A 308 -17.04 -7.90 20.25
CA GLU A 308 -17.45 -7.69 18.87
C GLU A 308 -16.34 -8.28 17.97
N ARG A 309 -16.32 -7.95 16.67
CA ARG A 309 -15.26 -8.36 15.73
C ARG A 309 -14.61 -7.10 15.14
N TRP A 310 -13.94 -6.30 15.96
CA TRP A 310 -13.22 -5.13 15.43
C TRP A 310 -12.03 -5.56 14.59
N GLY A 311 -12.10 -5.30 13.28
CA GLY A 311 -11.00 -5.54 12.35
C GLY A 311 -9.92 -4.47 12.47
N ASP A 312 -8.68 -4.82 12.13
CA ASP A 312 -7.57 -3.87 12.04
C ASP A 312 -7.78 -2.84 10.92
N ALA A 313 -8.40 -3.24 9.80
CA ALA A 313 -8.65 -2.34 8.67
C ALA A 313 -9.48 -1.08 9.04
N PRO A 314 -10.68 -1.19 9.67
CA PRO A 314 -11.39 -0.01 10.14
C PRO A 314 -10.67 0.71 11.29
N VAL A 315 -9.93 0.02 12.16
CA VAL A 315 -9.16 0.65 13.25
C VAL A 315 -8.03 1.53 12.70
N HIS A 316 -7.20 1.00 11.81
CA HIS A 316 -6.14 1.75 11.12
C HIS A 316 -6.70 2.94 10.33
N SER A 317 -7.82 2.72 9.61
CA SER A 317 -8.46 3.76 8.82
C SER A 317 -8.99 4.90 9.67
N LEU A 318 -9.68 4.60 10.77
CA LEU A 318 -10.19 5.62 11.69
C LEU A 318 -9.05 6.34 12.43
N ALA A 319 -7.97 5.65 12.77
CA ALA A 319 -6.76 6.27 13.31
C ALA A 319 -6.11 7.23 12.29
N ALA A 320 -5.98 6.82 11.03
CA ALA A 320 -5.54 7.70 9.96
C ALA A 320 -6.46 8.92 9.83
N GLY A 321 -7.78 8.72 9.95
CA GLY A 321 -8.76 9.80 10.03
C GLY A 321 -8.48 10.81 11.14
N LEU A 322 -8.17 10.32 12.34
CA LEU A 322 -7.92 11.16 13.52
C LEU A 322 -6.56 11.85 13.54
N PHE A 323 -5.54 11.30 12.86
CA PHE A 323 -4.15 11.71 13.06
C PHE A 323 -3.41 12.15 11.80
N LEU A 324 -3.98 11.93 10.62
CA LEU A 324 -3.38 12.31 9.34
C LEU A 324 -4.22 13.35 8.61
N GLU A 325 -3.54 14.19 7.83
CA GLU A 325 -4.16 14.96 6.76
C GLU A 325 -4.41 14.08 5.53
N THR A 326 -5.36 14.48 4.67
CA THR A 326 -5.61 13.78 3.40
C THR A 326 -4.35 13.69 2.51
N SER A 327 -3.46 14.69 2.53
CA SER A 327 -2.22 14.63 1.73
C SER A 327 -1.15 13.68 2.27
N GLU A 328 -1.31 13.16 3.50
CA GLU A 328 -0.40 12.15 4.07
C GLU A 328 -0.85 10.72 3.73
N VAL A 329 -1.98 10.56 3.04
CA VAL A 329 -2.53 9.25 2.64
C VAL A 329 -2.52 9.14 1.11
N HIS A 330 -2.00 8.03 0.60
CA HIS A 330 -1.80 7.80 -0.83
C HIS A 330 -2.55 6.58 -1.34
N TYR A 331 -3.16 6.74 -2.51
CA TYR A 331 -3.78 5.65 -3.25
C TYR A 331 -2.84 5.24 -4.38
N PHE A 332 -2.29 4.03 -4.30
CA PHE A 332 -1.41 3.46 -5.32
C PHE A 332 -2.24 2.94 -6.51
N GLU A 333 -2.79 3.86 -7.29
CA GLU A 333 -3.62 3.56 -8.46
C GLU A 333 -2.86 2.79 -9.56
N ASP A 334 -1.52 2.81 -9.53
CA ASP A 334 -0.64 2.13 -10.47
C ASP A 334 -0.33 0.68 -10.08
N PHE A 335 -0.71 0.23 -8.88
CA PHE A 335 -0.37 -1.09 -8.36
C PHE A 335 -1.52 -2.08 -8.53
N GLY A 336 -1.55 -2.80 -9.65
CA GLY A 336 -2.52 -3.88 -9.85
C GLY A 336 -2.36 -4.97 -8.77
N TYR A 337 -3.44 -5.23 -8.02
CA TYR A 337 -3.42 -6.05 -6.80
C TYR A 337 -4.72 -6.83 -6.63
N GLN A 338 -4.65 -8.05 -6.08
CA GLN A 338 -5.80 -8.84 -5.69
C GLN A 338 -5.55 -9.61 -4.40
N HIS A 339 -6.59 -9.69 -3.58
CA HIS A 339 -6.72 -10.61 -2.46
C HIS A 339 -8.14 -11.20 -2.52
N ASP A 340 -8.26 -12.53 -2.50
CA ASP A 340 -9.51 -13.25 -2.75
C ASP A 340 -10.23 -12.76 -4.03
N LEU A 341 -11.47 -12.27 -3.90
CA LEU A 341 -12.31 -11.77 -4.99
C LEU A 341 -12.15 -10.25 -5.22
N TYR A 342 -11.38 -9.57 -4.36
CA TYR A 342 -11.26 -8.13 -4.36
C TYR A 342 -9.97 -7.75 -5.10
N ARG A 343 -10.15 -7.19 -6.28
CA ARG A 343 -9.06 -6.81 -7.16
C ARG A 343 -9.18 -5.35 -7.56
N HIS A 344 -8.03 -4.70 -7.60
CA HIS A 344 -7.83 -3.42 -8.25
C HIS A 344 -6.92 -3.62 -9.47
N CYS A 345 -7.26 -2.96 -10.58
CA CYS A 345 -6.37 -2.86 -11.74
C CYS A 345 -6.27 -1.41 -12.23
N PRO A 346 -5.07 -0.90 -12.54
CA PRO A 346 -4.90 0.43 -13.10
C PRO A 346 -5.69 0.61 -14.40
N SER A 347 -6.36 1.75 -14.55
CA SER A 347 -7.16 2.02 -15.75
C SER A 347 -6.27 2.18 -16.99
N PRO A 348 -6.49 1.40 -18.08
CA PRO A 348 -5.74 1.58 -19.33
C PRO A 348 -5.88 2.97 -19.94
N SER A 349 -6.95 3.71 -19.60
CA SER A 349 -7.22 5.05 -20.14
C SER A 349 -6.35 6.15 -19.51
N LYS A 350 -5.75 5.89 -18.35
CA LYS A 350 -4.98 6.87 -17.58
C LYS A 350 -3.48 6.81 -17.83
N ASP A 351 -3.01 5.83 -18.62
CA ASP A 351 -1.59 5.58 -18.89
C ASP A 351 -0.78 5.47 -17.58
N ILE A 352 -1.32 4.70 -16.63
CA ILE A 352 -0.76 4.41 -15.32
C ILE A 352 -0.56 2.90 -15.15
N GLY A 353 0.36 2.51 -14.27
CA GLY A 353 0.78 1.13 -14.13
C GLY A 353 1.81 0.74 -15.21
N CYS A 354 2.60 -0.29 -14.92
CA CYS A 354 3.69 -0.71 -15.78
C CYS A 354 3.59 -2.21 -16.08
N ARG A 355 3.50 -2.55 -17.37
CA ARG A 355 3.43 -3.95 -17.86
C ARG A 355 2.39 -4.79 -17.09
N CYS A 356 1.20 -4.24 -16.91
CA CYS A 356 0.12 -4.88 -16.16
C CYS A 356 -0.45 -6.09 -16.91
N GLU A 357 -0.66 -7.19 -16.17
CA GLU A 357 -1.26 -8.45 -16.64
C GLU A 357 -2.59 -8.72 -15.91
N CYS A 358 -3.43 -7.69 -15.78
CA CYS A 358 -4.72 -7.84 -15.12
C CYS A 358 -5.64 -8.81 -15.89
N PRO A 359 -6.30 -9.77 -15.21
CA PRO A 359 -7.20 -10.71 -15.87
C PRO A 359 -8.40 -9.98 -16.49
N THR A 360 -8.71 -10.31 -17.75
CA THR A 360 -9.88 -9.79 -18.48
C THR A 360 -10.98 -10.85 -18.54
N GLY A 361 -12.25 -10.47 -18.36
CA GLY A 361 -13.37 -11.42 -18.46
C GLY A 361 -14.60 -11.00 -17.65
N THR A 362 -15.47 -11.97 -17.37
CA THR A 362 -16.64 -11.83 -16.49
C THR A 362 -16.69 -12.90 -15.37
N SER A 363 -15.62 -13.66 -15.15
CA SER A 363 -15.49 -14.52 -13.97
C SER A 363 -15.21 -13.68 -12.72
N ASP A 364 -15.44 -14.24 -11.53
CA ASP A 364 -15.15 -13.57 -10.26
C ASP A 364 -13.68 -13.13 -10.16
N GLU A 365 -12.74 -13.92 -10.73
CA GLU A 365 -11.32 -13.58 -10.83
C GLU A 365 -11.00 -12.41 -11.78
N SER A 366 -11.99 -11.97 -12.55
CA SER A 366 -11.89 -10.93 -13.57
C SER A 366 -12.71 -9.68 -13.29
N ILE A 367 -13.34 -9.58 -12.11
CA ILE A 367 -14.08 -8.38 -11.68
C ILE A 367 -13.09 -7.37 -11.09
N ASP A 368 -13.16 -6.13 -11.57
CA ASP A 368 -12.49 -5.00 -10.94
C ASP A 368 -13.38 -4.44 -9.84
N HIS A 369 -12.93 -4.58 -8.60
CA HIS A 369 -13.72 -4.26 -7.42
C HIS A 369 -13.85 -2.74 -7.19
N ASP A 370 -13.03 -1.94 -7.87
CA ASP A 370 -13.16 -0.48 -7.89
C ASP A 370 -14.53 0.01 -8.43
N GLN A 371 -15.26 -0.87 -9.12
CA GLN A 371 -16.58 -0.60 -9.70
C GLN A 371 -17.73 -1.27 -8.92
N HIS A 372 -17.43 -1.98 -7.85
CA HIS A 372 -18.42 -2.72 -7.07
C HIS A 372 -19.17 -1.83 -6.07
N TYR A 373 -20.32 -2.26 -5.55
CA TYR A 373 -21.20 -1.38 -4.75
C TYR A 373 -20.65 -1.05 -3.35
N ASP A 374 -19.80 -1.92 -2.81
CA ASP A 374 -19.16 -1.86 -1.50
C ASP A 374 -17.75 -1.23 -1.57
N THR A 375 -17.28 -0.78 -2.73
CA THR A 375 -16.05 0.02 -2.81
C THR A 375 -16.27 1.45 -2.30
N CYS A 376 -15.26 1.98 -1.63
CA CYS A 376 -15.23 3.38 -1.19
C CYS A 376 -14.35 4.28 -2.07
N LEU A 377 -13.85 3.76 -3.20
CA LEU A 377 -12.91 4.48 -4.05
C LEU A 377 -13.52 5.74 -4.70
N PRO A 378 -14.76 5.74 -5.22
CA PRO A 378 -15.38 6.96 -5.73
C PRO A 378 -15.49 8.06 -4.67
N LYS A 379 -15.82 7.69 -3.43
CA LYS A 379 -15.86 8.61 -2.28
C LYS A 379 -14.47 9.16 -1.97
N TRP A 380 -13.44 8.31 -2.00
CA TRP A 380 -12.04 8.73 -1.79
C TRP A 380 -11.59 9.74 -2.84
N ILE A 381 -11.79 9.43 -4.13
CA ILE A 381 -11.41 10.31 -5.25
C ILE A 381 -12.13 11.66 -5.16
N GLN A 382 -13.41 11.66 -4.76
CA GLN A 382 -14.13 12.90 -4.54
C GLN A 382 -13.56 13.70 -3.36
N HIS A 383 -13.33 13.05 -2.22
CA HIS A 383 -12.77 13.68 -1.02
C HIS A 383 -11.38 14.28 -1.29
N GLU A 384 -10.51 13.54 -1.97
CA GLU A 384 -9.16 14.00 -2.33
C GLU A 384 -9.20 15.25 -3.24
N LYS A 385 -10.12 15.28 -4.22
CA LYS A 385 -10.35 16.46 -5.07
C LYS A 385 -10.84 17.67 -4.26
N GLU A 386 -11.73 17.46 -3.30
CA GLU A 386 -12.25 18.52 -2.41
C GLU A 386 -11.13 19.06 -1.51
N ALA A 387 -10.31 18.18 -0.93
CA ALA A 387 -9.17 18.54 -0.08
C ALA A 387 -8.09 19.34 -0.85
N LYS A 388 -7.73 18.90 -2.07
CA LYS A 388 -6.79 19.63 -2.94
C LYS A 388 -7.28 21.04 -3.30
N LYS A 389 -8.59 21.20 -3.54
CA LYS A 389 -9.21 22.51 -3.78
C LYS A 389 -9.10 23.42 -2.56
N LYS A 390 -9.47 22.94 -1.36
CA LYS A 390 -9.38 23.75 -0.11
C LYS A 390 -7.97 24.29 0.09
N LYS A 391 -6.95 23.42 0.00
CA LYS A 391 -5.54 23.81 0.13
C LYS A 391 -5.11 24.84 -0.91
N SER A 392 -5.65 24.79 -2.13
CA SER A 392 -5.34 25.81 -3.14
C SER A 392 -5.88 27.19 -2.76
N TRP A 393 -7.07 27.28 -2.14
CA TRP A 393 -7.66 28.55 -1.73
C TRP A 393 -6.96 29.18 -0.53
N ASP A 394 -6.54 28.37 0.44
CA ASP A 394 -5.84 28.84 1.65
C ASP A 394 -4.46 29.46 1.35
N VAL A 395 -3.87 29.18 0.19
CA VAL A 395 -2.60 29.80 -0.27
C VAL A 395 -2.81 31.20 -0.85
N TRP A 396 -4.05 31.55 -1.24
CA TRP A 396 -4.39 32.86 -1.81
C TRP A 396 -5.09 33.81 -0.83
N SER A 397 -5.45 33.33 0.36
CA SER A 397 -5.97 34.11 1.49
C SER A 397 -4.86 34.46 2.47
#